data_AF-A0A9K3Q1J8-F1
#
_entry.id   AF-A0A9K3Q1J8-F1
#
_cell.length_a   1.000
_cell.length_b   1.000
_cell.length_c   1.000
_cell.angle_alpha   90.00
_cell.angle_beta   90.00
_cell.angle_gamma   90.00
#
_symmetry.space_group_name_H-M   'P 1'
#
loop_
_entity.id
_entity.type
_entity.pdbx_description
1 polymer ?
#
loop_
_entity_poly.entity_id
_entity_poly.type
_entity_poly.pdbx_seq_one_letter_code
_entity_poly.pdbx_strand_id
1 'polypeptide(L)'
;MITYTFRRFLVALIVAVAALFAPTECFLISDSMCRMYAETTRFGEFSNRESSSFQVMPRFNEDDKMESPHLISGIMWNRRKILQQAATIATSSLLMPHLPATAASSVSSFVVPSPPSSPSTTWPLGKVAFSLLPLAGTSTRRATVEETIIPDTMWTHDQIQGIVNVNVPVRMTTIRLKDGGLWVHNPVAPTPQLLHMMKCLEEKYGPVKHIVLGTVALEHKATFGPFCQKFPQATVWVQPGQWSFPLDLPIDALGVTQKGKQFRELPVPGKRATNSVFRASEKYGLPEWMDEIDYEVLGPLEFESVGAFSETAFFHKATKTLLVTDTVVSVDKNPPPIIQEDPRALLFHARDNITEIVADTPENRQRGWRRMVQFGLVFFPSQITVVPATEALKEASKIDPSMKNLGDGAVPLNLYPWAWDGNSDERNFEAISENGALFCPPILTKLILDREPQKTLEWVDRVTQRFAALKRIVPCHLNNYIPATAKDFSRAFEPLRSTPTNLRPQRPLAEDLSLLQEASDLLTDLKIVGPSLVCDGEAARKVGRFASQR
;
A
#
# COMPACT_ATOMS: atom_id res chain seq x y z
N MET A 1 25.41 -5.82 10.95
CA MET A 1 24.72 -5.91 12.26
C MET A 1 23.55 -4.92 12.39
N ILE A 2 23.57 -3.80 11.66
CA ILE A 2 22.46 -2.79 11.59
C ILE A 2 21.34 -3.22 10.60
N THR A 3 21.63 -4.13 9.67
CA THR A 3 20.66 -4.74 8.72
C THR A 3 19.79 -5.86 9.31
N TYR A 4 20.07 -6.32 10.54
CA TYR A 4 19.37 -7.44 11.18
C TYR A 4 18.11 -6.99 11.95
N THR A 5 18.10 -5.74 12.43
CA THR A 5 17.04 -5.17 13.27
C THR A 5 15.85 -4.68 12.45
N PHE A 6 16.05 -4.17 11.23
CA PHE A 6 14.94 -3.74 10.37
C PHE A 6 14.24 -4.92 9.65
N ARG A 7 14.94 -6.03 9.44
CA ARG A 7 14.32 -7.34 9.15
C ARG A 7 13.30 -7.69 10.24
N ARG A 8 13.60 -7.40 11.51
CA ARG A 8 12.68 -7.62 12.63
C ARG A 8 11.54 -6.61 12.70
N PHE A 9 11.60 -5.41 12.11
CA PHE A 9 10.46 -4.48 12.08
C PHE A 9 9.34 -4.99 11.18
N LEU A 10 9.67 -5.33 9.93
CA LEU A 10 8.70 -5.87 9.00
C LEU A 10 8.33 -7.31 9.37
N VAL A 11 9.28 -8.12 9.84
CA VAL A 11 8.98 -9.44 10.39
C VAL A 11 8.21 -9.32 11.69
N ALA A 12 8.37 -8.33 12.57
CA ALA A 12 7.54 -8.20 13.79
C ALA A 12 6.19 -7.55 13.52
N LEU A 13 6.03 -6.72 12.50
CA LEU A 13 4.72 -6.24 12.06
C LEU A 13 3.98 -7.36 11.33
N ILE A 14 4.67 -8.11 10.45
CA ILE A 14 4.13 -9.30 9.77
C ILE A 14 3.95 -10.46 10.75
N VAL A 15 4.80 -10.63 11.78
CA VAL A 15 4.67 -11.64 12.84
C VAL A 15 3.73 -11.16 13.91
N ALA A 16 3.51 -9.87 14.17
CA ALA A 16 2.40 -9.42 15.00
C ALA A 16 1.09 -9.68 14.24
N VAL A 17 1.00 -9.24 12.99
CA VAL A 17 -0.14 -9.52 12.12
C VAL A 17 -0.35 -11.02 11.90
N ALA A 18 0.70 -11.84 11.80
CA ALA A 18 0.62 -13.30 11.63
C ALA A 18 0.50 -14.08 12.95
N ALA A 19 1.02 -13.57 14.08
CA ALA A 19 0.83 -14.13 15.42
C ALA A 19 -0.61 -13.90 15.91
N LEU A 20 -1.30 -12.87 15.41
CA LEU A 20 -2.75 -12.73 15.55
C LEU A 20 -3.52 -13.85 14.83
N PHE A 21 -2.88 -14.61 13.92
CA PHE A 21 -3.44 -15.77 13.23
C PHE A 21 -2.76 -17.11 13.59
N ALA A 22 -1.77 -17.12 14.49
CA ALA A 22 -1.09 -18.34 14.92
C ALA A 22 -1.53 -18.74 16.34
N PRO A 23 -2.07 -19.96 16.54
CA PRO A 23 -2.38 -20.44 17.89
C PRO A 23 -1.09 -20.58 18.70
N THR A 24 -1.20 -20.29 20.00
CA THR A 24 -0.15 -20.34 21.03
C THR A 24 0.56 -21.70 21.18
N GLU A 25 0.20 -22.74 20.43
CA GLU A 25 0.81 -24.08 20.48
C GLU A 25 1.78 -24.40 19.33
N CYS A 26 2.04 -23.49 18.38
CA CYS A 26 2.93 -23.76 17.24
C CYS A 26 4.37 -23.22 17.37
N PHE A 27 4.91 -23.11 18.59
CA PHE A 27 6.30 -22.66 18.82
C PHE A 27 7.39 -23.69 18.44
N LEU A 28 7.04 -24.88 17.96
CA LEU A 28 8.00 -25.95 17.61
C LEU A 28 8.44 -26.00 16.13
N ILE A 29 7.91 -25.13 15.26
CA ILE A 29 8.30 -25.04 13.84
C ILE A 29 9.09 -23.73 13.56
N SER A 30 9.76 -23.17 14.56
CA SER A 30 10.64 -22.00 14.35
C SER A 30 12.08 -22.41 13.97
N ASP A 31 12.51 -23.63 14.32
CA ASP A 31 13.92 -24.03 14.17
C ASP A 31 14.25 -24.60 12.78
N SER A 32 13.30 -25.24 12.09
CA SER A 32 13.52 -25.80 10.74
C SER A 32 13.43 -24.75 9.63
N MET A 33 12.52 -23.77 9.74
CA MET A 33 12.46 -22.64 8.80
C MET A 33 13.65 -21.68 8.96
N CYS A 34 14.17 -21.50 10.19
CA CYS A 34 15.41 -20.77 10.40
C CYS A 34 16.63 -21.49 9.78
N ARG A 35 16.68 -22.83 9.84
CA ARG A 35 17.77 -23.62 9.21
C ARG A 35 17.70 -23.61 7.68
N MET A 36 16.50 -23.69 7.09
CA MET A 36 16.33 -23.66 5.64
C MET A 36 16.77 -22.32 5.02
N TYR A 37 16.60 -21.21 5.75
CA TYR A 37 17.12 -19.89 5.34
C TYR A 37 18.64 -19.74 5.52
N ALA A 38 19.24 -20.39 6.53
CA ALA A 38 20.68 -20.35 6.77
C ALA A 38 21.49 -21.09 5.69
N GLU A 39 20.91 -22.10 5.04
CA GLU A 39 21.59 -22.89 4.00
C GLU A 39 21.59 -22.21 2.62
N THR A 40 20.58 -21.41 2.29
CA THR A 40 20.55 -20.60 1.05
C THR A 40 21.55 -19.43 1.03
N THR A 41 22.14 -19.06 2.17
CA THR A 41 23.18 -18.02 2.27
C THR A 41 24.62 -18.55 2.18
N ARG A 42 24.83 -19.85 1.90
CA ARG A 42 26.17 -20.48 1.76
C ARG A 42 26.66 -20.69 0.33
N PHE A 43 26.24 -19.86 -0.63
CA PHE A 43 26.90 -19.79 -1.93
C PHE A 43 27.27 -18.35 -2.25
N GLY A 44 28.43 -17.93 -1.74
CA GLY A 44 28.94 -16.59 -1.98
C GLY A 44 30.14 -16.19 -1.13
N GLU A 45 31.04 -17.12 -0.81
CA GLU A 45 32.36 -16.78 -0.28
C GLU A 45 33.44 -17.41 -1.16
N PHE A 46 34.05 -16.61 -2.03
CA PHE A 46 35.46 -16.77 -2.37
C PHE A 46 36.13 -15.40 -2.54
N SER A 47 37.09 -15.20 -1.64
CA SER A 47 38.28 -14.33 -1.70
C SER A 47 38.12 -12.83 -2.00
N ASN A 48 38.51 -11.99 -1.04
CA ASN A 48 39.90 -11.48 -1.04
C ASN A 48 40.26 -10.77 0.27
N ARG A 49 41.43 -11.16 0.80
CA ARG A 49 42.17 -10.46 1.86
C ARG A 49 42.92 -9.30 1.23
N GLU A 50 42.87 -8.13 1.84
CA GLU A 50 43.93 -7.13 1.68
C GLU A 50 44.72 -7.03 3.00
N SER A 51 46.04 -7.15 2.87
CA SER A 51 47.01 -6.77 3.89
C SER A 51 47.82 -5.56 3.39
N SER A 52 48.13 -4.71 4.35
CA SER A 52 48.74 -3.39 4.26
C SER A 52 50.17 -3.29 3.71
N SER A 53 50.44 -2.11 3.13
CA SER A 53 51.65 -1.27 3.27
C SER A 53 52.92 -1.48 2.41
N PHE A 54 53.54 -0.32 2.12
CA PHE A 54 54.92 -0.03 1.67
C PHE A 54 55.26 0.05 0.15
N GLN A 55 55.29 1.31 -0.33
CA GLN A 55 56.44 2.08 -0.88
C GLN A 55 57.31 1.54 -2.05
N VAL A 56 57.59 2.47 -2.99
CA VAL A 56 58.73 2.61 -3.93
C VAL A 56 58.46 2.34 -5.44
N MET A 57 58.57 3.42 -6.24
CA MET A 57 58.74 3.54 -7.71
C MET A 57 60.14 3.02 -8.16
N PRO A 58 60.52 2.84 -9.46
CA PRO A 58 59.97 3.39 -10.73
C PRO A 58 60.01 2.48 -12.00
N ARG A 59 59.47 3.02 -13.11
CA ARG A 59 59.80 2.90 -14.57
C ARG A 59 60.58 1.66 -15.10
N PHE A 60 60.13 1.07 -16.24
CA PHE A 60 60.65 1.31 -17.61
C PHE A 60 60.01 0.36 -18.66
N ASN A 61 60.30 0.71 -19.93
CA ASN A 61 59.75 0.36 -21.24
C ASN A 61 60.04 -1.05 -21.80
N GLU A 62 59.24 -1.36 -22.84
CA GLU A 62 59.55 -1.98 -24.16
C GLU A 62 60.06 -3.43 -24.31
N ASP A 63 59.34 -4.10 -25.22
CA ASP A 63 59.81 -4.92 -26.34
C ASP A 63 60.13 -6.42 -26.21
N ASP A 64 59.63 -7.07 -27.28
CA ASP A 64 60.17 -8.20 -28.04
C ASP A 64 59.61 -9.63 -27.86
N LYS A 65 58.92 -10.04 -28.94
CA LYS A 65 59.10 -11.25 -29.80
C LYS A 65 58.74 -12.64 -29.24
N MET A 66 57.78 -13.32 -29.89
CA MET A 66 57.94 -14.35 -30.94
C MET A 66 58.08 -15.73 -30.26
N GLU A 67 57.23 -16.74 -30.45
CA GLU A 67 56.81 -17.43 -31.67
C GLU A 67 55.50 -18.21 -31.41
N SER A 68 54.71 -18.44 -32.45
CA SER A 68 53.76 -19.56 -32.55
C SER A 68 54.22 -20.44 -33.72
N PRO A 69 53.75 -21.69 -33.85
CA PRO A 69 52.76 -21.86 -34.91
C PRO A 69 51.76 -23.03 -34.78
N HIS A 70 50.70 -22.91 -35.61
CA HIS A 70 49.81 -23.94 -36.17
C HIS A 70 48.67 -24.47 -35.25
N LEU A 71 47.39 -24.51 -35.64
CA LEU A 71 46.76 -24.42 -36.97
C LEU A 71 45.22 -24.18 -36.81
N ILE A 72 44.67 -23.16 -37.51
CA ILE A 72 43.48 -23.13 -38.41
C ILE A 72 42.17 -23.83 -37.91
N SER A 73 40.94 -23.30 -37.93
CA SER A 73 40.22 -22.16 -38.56
C SER A 73 38.89 -21.96 -37.79
N GLY A 74 38.39 -20.76 -37.52
CA GLY A 74 37.56 -19.97 -38.46
C GLY A 74 36.06 -20.37 -38.36
N ILE A 75 35.24 -19.81 -37.47
CA ILE A 75 34.56 -18.49 -37.52
C ILE A 75 33.33 -18.42 -38.47
N MET A 76 32.22 -17.94 -37.89
CA MET A 76 31.12 -17.12 -38.47
C MET A 76 29.82 -17.73 -39.05
N TRP A 77 28.73 -17.36 -38.36
CA TRP A 77 27.53 -16.62 -38.80
C TRP A 77 26.37 -17.24 -39.62
N ASN A 78 25.17 -16.96 -39.08
CA ASN A 78 23.97 -16.38 -39.72
C ASN A 78 22.86 -17.25 -40.37
N ARG A 79 21.65 -17.03 -39.80
CA ARG A 79 20.36 -16.66 -40.42
C ARG A 79 19.79 -17.45 -41.63
N ARG A 80 18.58 -17.97 -41.35
CA ARG A 80 17.33 -18.02 -42.16
C ARG A 80 17.16 -19.12 -43.23
N LYS A 81 16.07 -19.88 -42.98
CA LYS A 81 15.13 -20.54 -43.91
C LYS A 81 15.67 -21.72 -44.76
N ILE A 82 14.95 -22.85 -44.73
CA ILE A 82 14.15 -23.37 -45.84
C ILE A 82 13.34 -24.61 -45.38
N LEU A 83 12.14 -24.71 -45.93
CA LEU A 83 11.06 -25.69 -45.71
C LEU A 83 11.28 -27.03 -46.45
N GLN A 84 10.60 -28.08 -45.94
CA GLN A 84 9.89 -29.17 -46.67
C GLN A 84 10.73 -30.09 -47.60
N GLN A 85 10.48 -31.39 -47.81
CA GLN A 85 9.30 -32.26 -47.69
C GLN A 85 9.74 -33.72 -47.94
N ALA A 86 9.08 -34.68 -47.25
CA ALA A 86 8.61 -36.01 -47.72
C ALA A 86 9.63 -37.09 -48.16
N ALA A 87 9.42 -38.40 -48.07
CA ALA A 87 8.43 -39.35 -47.50
C ALA A 87 9.22 -40.69 -47.35
N THR A 88 8.90 -41.69 -46.52
CA THR A 88 7.88 -42.72 -46.80
C THR A 88 7.92 -43.82 -45.70
N ILE A 89 6.77 -44.04 -45.04
CA ILE A 89 6.10 -45.28 -44.58
C ILE A 89 6.91 -46.42 -43.91
N ALA A 90 6.55 -46.71 -42.65
CA ALA A 90 6.23 -48.08 -42.20
C ALA A 90 5.19 -48.03 -41.06
N THR A 91 4.04 -48.63 -41.35
CA THR A 91 2.84 -48.75 -40.52
C THR A 91 3.01 -49.78 -39.41
N SER A 92 2.59 -49.46 -38.19
CA SER A 92 2.17 -50.46 -37.20
C SER A 92 1.07 -49.87 -36.33
N SER A 93 -0.11 -50.48 -36.48
CA SER A 93 -1.36 -50.14 -35.83
C SER A 93 -1.30 -50.46 -34.33
N LEU A 94 -1.48 -49.44 -33.48
CA LEU A 94 -1.89 -49.62 -32.10
C LEU A 94 -3.24 -48.92 -31.91
N LEU A 95 -4.27 -49.74 -31.70
CA LEU A 95 -5.59 -49.35 -31.25
C LEU A 95 -5.46 -48.58 -29.93
N MET A 96 -5.67 -47.27 -29.96
CA MET A 96 -5.94 -46.47 -28.77
C MET A 96 -7.45 -46.42 -28.56
N PRO A 97 -7.96 -46.79 -27.37
CA PRO A 97 -9.39 -46.67 -27.09
C PRO A 97 -9.78 -45.19 -27.07
N HIS A 98 -10.86 -44.87 -27.78
CA HIS A 98 -11.52 -43.58 -27.70
C HIS A 98 -11.97 -43.34 -26.24
N LEU A 99 -11.25 -42.49 -25.52
CA LEU A 99 -11.81 -41.86 -24.33
C LEU A 99 -12.87 -40.87 -24.82
N PRO A 100 -14.10 -40.90 -24.25
CA PRO A 100 -15.10 -39.91 -24.58
C PRO A 100 -14.57 -38.53 -24.21
N ALA A 101 -14.78 -37.56 -25.11
CA ALA A 101 -14.59 -36.15 -24.78
C ALA A 101 -15.46 -35.85 -23.56
N THR A 102 -14.84 -35.75 -22.38
CA THR A 102 -15.48 -35.19 -21.20
C THR A 102 -15.76 -33.74 -21.52
N ALA A 103 -17.02 -33.46 -21.85
CA ALA A 103 -17.59 -32.13 -21.85
C ALA A 103 -17.14 -31.39 -20.58
N ALA A 104 -16.83 -30.11 -20.77
CA ALA A 104 -16.33 -29.19 -19.76
C ALA A 104 -16.92 -29.46 -18.37
N SER A 105 -16.03 -29.65 -17.40
CA SER A 105 -16.37 -29.79 -15.98
C SER A 105 -17.27 -28.64 -15.56
N SER A 106 -18.39 -29.01 -14.91
CA SER A 106 -19.34 -28.15 -14.20
C SER A 106 -18.74 -26.83 -13.74
N VAL A 107 -19.15 -25.72 -14.37
CA VAL A 107 -18.98 -24.40 -13.76
C VAL A 107 -19.87 -24.44 -12.51
N SER A 108 -19.26 -24.54 -11.33
CA SER A 108 -19.97 -24.33 -10.07
C SER A 108 -20.61 -22.94 -10.13
N SER A 109 -21.94 -22.87 -10.18
CA SER A 109 -22.66 -21.60 -10.17
C SER A 109 -22.63 -21.03 -8.75
N PHE A 110 -21.56 -20.29 -8.43
CA PHE A 110 -21.48 -19.52 -7.18
C PHE A 110 -22.66 -18.55 -7.10
N VAL A 111 -23.16 -18.29 -5.88
CA VAL A 111 -24.21 -17.27 -5.66
C VAL A 111 -23.70 -15.88 -6.05
N VAL A 112 -22.42 -15.63 -5.78
CA VAL A 112 -21.73 -14.38 -6.09
C VAL A 112 -20.68 -14.70 -7.15
N PRO A 113 -20.84 -14.28 -8.41
CA PRO A 113 -19.84 -14.58 -9.44
C PRO A 113 -18.55 -13.78 -9.20
N SER A 114 -17.40 -14.41 -9.45
CA SER A 114 -16.13 -13.69 -9.48
C SER A 114 -16.10 -12.74 -10.67
N PRO A 115 -15.61 -11.49 -10.52
CA PRO A 115 -15.49 -10.59 -11.65
C PRO A 115 -14.62 -11.19 -12.75
N PRO A 116 -14.95 -10.98 -14.04
CA PRO A 116 -14.17 -11.52 -15.14
C PRO A 116 -12.74 -10.96 -15.12
N SER A 117 -11.77 -11.82 -15.43
CA SER A 117 -10.40 -11.39 -15.71
C SER A 117 -10.35 -10.64 -17.03
N SER A 118 -9.71 -9.47 -17.06
CA SER A 118 -9.50 -8.69 -18.29
C SER A 118 -8.05 -8.21 -18.40
N PRO A 119 -7.43 -8.27 -19.58
CA PRO A 119 -6.15 -7.62 -19.83
C PRO A 119 -6.17 -6.12 -19.49
N SER A 120 -7.32 -5.46 -19.63
CA SER A 120 -7.46 -4.03 -19.34
C SER A 120 -7.31 -3.68 -17.85
N THR A 121 -7.62 -4.62 -16.95
CA THR A 121 -7.54 -4.45 -15.50
C THR A 121 -6.34 -5.17 -14.90
N THR A 122 -5.43 -5.72 -15.72
CA THR A 122 -4.28 -6.50 -15.23
C THR A 122 -3.11 -5.58 -14.89
N TRP A 123 -2.51 -5.77 -13.71
CA TRP A 123 -1.27 -5.12 -13.28
C TRP A 123 -0.20 -6.18 -12.97
N PRO A 124 1.02 -6.11 -13.55
CA PRO A 124 2.02 -7.20 -13.47
C PRO A 124 2.70 -7.32 -12.09
N LEU A 125 2.65 -6.27 -11.28
CA LEU A 125 3.02 -6.33 -9.88
C LEU A 125 1.73 -6.59 -9.10
N GLY A 126 1.71 -7.57 -8.19
CA GLY A 126 0.49 -7.98 -7.49
C GLY A 126 -0.12 -6.87 -6.61
N LYS A 127 -1.02 -7.24 -5.68
CA LYS A 127 -1.36 -6.38 -4.53
C LYS A 127 -0.10 -6.26 -3.65
N VAL A 128 0.85 -5.43 -4.06
CA VAL A 128 2.05 -5.07 -3.29
C VAL A 128 1.57 -4.16 -2.16
N ALA A 129 0.85 -4.75 -1.21
CA ALA A 129 0.32 -4.07 -0.05
C ALA A 129 1.34 -4.26 1.08
N PHE A 130 1.80 -3.15 1.62
CA PHE A 130 2.54 -2.98 2.88
C PHE A 130 3.99 -3.47 2.99
N SER A 131 4.46 -4.50 2.29
CA SER A 131 5.75 -5.14 2.65
C SER A 131 6.83 -5.16 1.58
N LEU A 132 6.54 -4.68 0.35
CA LEU A 132 7.39 -4.93 -0.83
C LEU A 132 7.68 -6.43 -1.07
N LEU A 133 6.99 -7.32 -0.37
CA LEU A 133 6.99 -8.75 -0.59
C LEU A 133 5.74 -9.09 -1.40
N PRO A 134 5.87 -9.79 -2.54
CA PRO A 134 4.73 -10.26 -3.30
C PRO A 134 4.00 -11.34 -2.48
N LEU A 135 2.97 -10.94 -1.72
CA LEU A 135 2.13 -11.84 -0.95
C LEU A 135 1.00 -12.49 -1.78
N ALA A 136 0.92 -12.15 -3.07
CA ALA A 136 0.10 -12.84 -4.06
C ALA A 136 0.84 -12.87 -5.41
N GLY A 137 0.70 -13.99 -6.12
CA GLY A 137 1.43 -14.33 -7.33
C GLY A 137 1.35 -13.32 -8.48
N THR A 138 2.17 -13.60 -9.49
CA THR A 138 2.35 -12.86 -10.74
C THR A 138 1.04 -12.36 -11.33
N SER A 139 0.95 -11.04 -11.50
CA SER A 139 -0.20 -10.27 -12.01
C SER A 139 -1.51 -10.38 -11.22
N THR A 140 -2.04 -9.24 -10.78
CA THR A 140 -3.35 -9.18 -10.10
C THR A 140 -4.31 -8.27 -10.85
N ARG A 141 -5.60 -8.62 -10.79
CA ARG A 141 -6.69 -7.75 -11.22
C ARG A 141 -6.70 -6.48 -10.35
N ARG A 142 -6.61 -5.32 -10.98
CA ARG A 142 -6.57 -3.99 -10.39
C ARG A 142 -7.49 -3.06 -11.17
N ALA A 143 -8.79 -3.31 -11.08
CA ALA A 143 -9.80 -2.47 -11.70
C ALA A 143 -9.75 -1.05 -11.10
N THR A 144 -10.08 -0.08 -11.94
CA THR A 144 -10.19 1.34 -11.58
C THR A 144 -11.66 1.75 -11.63
N VAL A 145 -12.12 2.45 -10.58
CA VAL A 145 -13.37 3.20 -10.61
C VAL A 145 -13.05 4.69 -10.67
N GLU A 146 -13.60 5.38 -11.67
CA GLU A 146 -13.50 6.83 -11.81
C GLU A 146 -14.74 7.51 -11.21
N GLU A 147 -14.54 8.56 -10.43
CA GLU A 147 -15.61 9.43 -9.94
C GLU A 147 -15.31 10.88 -10.30
N THR A 148 -16.33 11.60 -10.76
CA THR A 148 -16.24 13.05 -10.97
C THR A 148 -16.59 13.77 -9.67
N ILE A 149 -15.59 14.41 -9.05
CA ILE A 149 -15.78 15.20 -7.82
C ILE A 149 -16.33 16.58 -8.14
N ILE A 150 -15.86 17.17 -9.24
CA ILE A 150 -16.33 18.45 -9.78
C ILE A 150 -16.30 18.36 -11.30
N PRO A 151 -17.45 18.56 -11.97
CA PRO A 151 -17.51 18.56 -13.42
C PRO A 151 -16.45 19.47 -14.05
N ASP A 152 -15.83 18.97 -15.11
CA ASP A 152 -14.81 19.66 -15.90
C ASP A 152 -13.58 20.18 -15.12
N THR A 153 -13.38 19.72 -13.88
CA THR A 153 -12.35 20.25 -12.97
C THR A 153 -11.58 19.19 -12.20
N MET A 154 -12.25 18.21 -11.59
CA MET A 154 -11.63 17.28 -10.64
C MET A 154 -12.25 15.88 -10.71
N TRP A 155 -11.39 14.88 -10.84
CA TRP A 155 -11.74 13.47 -10.90
C TRP A 155 -10.86 12.65 -9.97
N THR A 156 -11.37 11.53 -9.50
CA THR A 156 -10.64 10.58 -8.68
C THR A 156 -10.71 9.21 -9.30
N HIS A 157 -9.62 8.47 -9.19
CA HIS A 157 -9.48 7.13 -9.75
C HIS A 157 -9.03 6.20 -8.62
N ASP A 158 -9.93 5.30 -8.25
CA ASP A 158 -9.75 4.43 -7.11
C ASP A 158 -9.38 3.02 -7.58
N GLN A 159 -8.43 2.40 -6.89
CA GLN A 159 -8.08 0.99 -7.03
C GLN A 159 -8.09 0.32 -5.66
N ILE A 160 -8.12 -1.02 -5.62
CA ILE A 160 -8.06 -1.77 -4.36
C ILE A 160 -6.60 -2.02 -3.96
N GLN A 161 -6.30 -1.80 -2.69
CA GLN A 161 -5.16 -2.41 -1.97
C GLN A 161 -5.67 -3.22 -0.78
N GLY A 162 -4.88 -4.19 -0.31
CA GLY A 162 -5.28 -5.02 0.83
C GLY A 162 -4.68 -6.41 0.82
N ILE A 163 -4.77 -7.08 1.96
CA ILE A 163 -4.32 -8.46 2.18
C ILE A 163 -5.46 -9.19 2.92
N VAL A 164 -5.63 -10.48 2.67
CA VAL A 164 -6.61 -11.31 3.39
C VAL A 164 -8.04 -10.79 3.27
N ASN A 165 -8.42 -10.30 2.09
CA ASN A 165 -9.72 -9.66 1.83
C ASN A 165 -10.09 -8.44 2.70
N VAL A 166 -9.14 -7.89 3.48
CA VAL A 166 -9.27 -6.55 4.06
C VAL A 166 -8.89 -5.53 2.98
N ASN A 167 -9.87 -5.18 2.15
CA ASN A 167 -9.71 -4.27 1.03
C ASN A 167 -9.91 -2.81 1.47
N VAL A 168 -8.96 -1.96 1.08
CA VAL A 168 -8.96 -0.51 1.31
C VAL A 168 -8.83 0.20 -0.05
N PRO A 169 -9.61 1.26 -0.32
CA PRO A 169 -9.42 2.09 -1.52
C PRO A 169 -8.06 2.76 -1.49
N VAL A 170 -7.34 2.80 -2.60
CA VAL A 170 -6.21 3.73 -2.83
C VAL A 170 -6.57 4.63 -4.01
N ARG A 171 -6.39 5.94 -3.85
CA ARG A 171 -6.97 6.94 -4.75
C ARG A 171 -5.93 7.88 -5.34
N MET A 172 -6.02 8.02 -6.67
CA MET A 172 -5.38 9.07 -7.43
C MET A 172 -6.37 10.21 -7.66
N THR A 173 -5.95 11.47 -7.53
CA THR A 173 -6.78 12.62 -7.92
C THR A 173 -6.18 13.32 -9.13
N THR A 174 -7.03 13.68 -10.09
CA THR A 174 -6.66 14.41 -11.31
C THR A 174 -7.41 15.74 -11.33
N ILE A 175 -6.68 16.84 -11.51
CA ILE A 175 -7.21 18.20 -11.57
C ILE A 175 -6.84 18.82 -12.91
N ARG A 176 -7.80 19.47 -13.56
CA ARG A 176 -7.57 20.32 -14.72
C ARG A 176 -6.95 21.65 -14.29
N LEU A 177 -5.86 22.05 -14.94
CA LEU A 177 -5.22 23.36 -14.73
C LEU A 177 -5.86 24.44 -15.60
N LYS A 178 -5.86 25.70 -15.12
CA LYS A 178 -6.47 26.83 -15.85
C LYS A 178 -5.78 27.11 -17.18
N ASP A 179 -4.48 26.84 -17.27
CA ASP A 179 -3.64 27.04 -18.46
C ASP A 179 -3.63 25.81 -19.39
N GLY A 180 -4.56 24.87 -19.16
CA GLY A 180 -4.67 23.60 -19.86
C GLY A 180 -3.75 22.53 -19.27
N GLY A 181 -4.07 21.28 -19.57
CA GLY A 181 -3.38 20.12 -19.03
C GLY A 181 -3.89 19.67 -17.67
N LEU A 182 -3.27 18.61 -17.17
CA LEU A 182 -3.68 17.89 -15.97
C LEU A 182 -2.57 17.88 -14.91
N TRP A 183 -3.00 17.98 -13.67
CA TRP A 183 -2.21 17.76 -12.46
C TRP A 183 -2.69 16.49 -11.77
N VAL A 184 -1.78 15.58 -11.42
CA VAL A 184 -2.10 14.25 -10.88
C VAL A 184 -1.46 14.07 -9.51
N HIS A 185 -2.25 13.71 -8.50
CA HIS A 185 -1.83 13.44 -7.12
C HIS A 185 -1.90 11.95 -6.82
N ASN A 186 -0.83 11.42 -6.20
CA ASN A 186 -0.70 10.03 -5.72
C ASN A 186 -1.23 9.00 -6.73
N PRO A 187 -0.56 8.87 -7.90
CA PRO A 187 -1.03 8.01 -8.96
C PRO A 187 -1.10 6.53 -8.57
N VAL A 188 -2.22 5.92 -8.96
CA VAL A 188 -2.47 4.48 -8.85
C VAL A 188 -1.86 3.73 -10.04
N ALA A 189 -2.06 2.40 -10.13
CA ALA A 189 -1.37 1.61 -11.14
C ALA A 189 -1.87 1.98 -12.54
N PRO A 190 -0.95 2.22 -13.49
CA PRO A 190 -1.28 2.50 -14.89
C PRO A 190 -1.72 1.23 -15.63
N THR A 191 -2.83 0.63 -15.20
CA THR A 191 -3.52 -0.41 -15.97
C THR A 191 -4.01 0.17 -17.29
N PRO A 192 -4.19 -0.64 -18.35
CA PRO A 192 -4.75 -0.12 -19.60
C PRO A 192 -6.11 0.58 -19.42
N GLN A 193 -6.93 0.13 -18.47
CA GLN A 193 -8.18 0.80 -18.10
C GLN A 193 -7.93 2.23 -17.57
N LEU A 194 -7.02 2.39 -16.60
CA LEU A 194 -6.68 3.73 -16.09
C LEU A 194 -6.11 4.62 -17.19
N LEU A 195 -5.22 4.09 -18.02
CA LEU A 195 -4.60 4.86 -19.10
C LEU A 195 -5.62 5.31 -20.17
N HIS A 196 -6.67 4.52 -20.39
CA HIS A 196 -7.78 4.95 -21.25
C HIS A 196 -8.55 6.12 -20.63
N MET A 197 -8.88 6.07 -19.33
CA MET A 197 -9.50 7.19 -18.62
C MET A 197 -8.64 8.46 -18.70
N MET A 198 -7.33 8.35 -18.44
CA MET A 198 -6.39 9.46 -18.57
C MET A 198 -6.33 10.02 -19.99
N LYS A 199 -6.34 9.15 -21.02
CA LYS A 199 -6.36 9.58 -22.42
C LYS A 199 -7.60 10.41 -22.75
N CYS A 200 -8.78 10.00 -22.27
CA CYS A 200 -10.02 10.77 -22.44
C CYS A 200 -9.92 12.17 -21.80
N LEU A 201 -9.28 12.28 -20.64
CA LEU A 201 -9.02 13.58 -20.00
C LEU A 201 -8.00 14.41 -20.79
N GLU A 202 -6.91 13.79 -21.29
CA GLU A 202 -5.90 14.49 -22.09
C GLU A 202 -6.45 15.03 -23.41
N GLU A 203 -7.32 14.27 -24.08
CA GLU A 203 -8.00 14.69 -25.32
C GLU A 203 -8.86 15.94 -25.11
N LYS A 204 -9.49 16.08 -23.94
CA LYS A 204 -10.39 17.20 -23.65
C LYS A 204 -9.70 18.41 -23.04
N TYR A 205 -8.71 18.19 -22.16
CA TYR A 205 -8.14 19.26 -21.33
C TYR A 205 -6.67 19.55 -21.60
N GLY A 206 -5.98 18.68 -22.34
CA GLY A 206 -4.54 18.77 -22.59
C GLY A 206 -3.73 17.77 -21.75
N PRO A 207 -2.40 17.68 -22.00
CA PRO A 207 -1.57 16.60 -21.47
C PRO A 207 -1.42 16.64 -19.94
N VAL A 208 -1.02 15.52 -19.36
CA VAL A 208 -0.52 15.51 -17.98
C VAL A 208 0.74 16.37 -17.89
N LYS A 209 0.64 17.53 -17.25
CA LYS A 209 1.75 18.47 -17.03
C LYS A 209 2.51 18.17 -15.75
N HIS A 210 1.81 17.72 -14.71
CA HIS A 210 2.38 17.53 -13.39
C HIS A 210 1.91 16.24 -12.73
N ILE A 211 2.85 15.53 -12.09
CA ILE A 211 2.58 14.33 -11.30
C ILE A 211 3.22 14.54 -9.93
N VAL A 212 2.45 14.33 -8.87
CA VAL A 212 2.86 14.66 -7.49
C VAL A 212 2.73 13.44 -6.60
N LEU A 213 3.81 13.11 -5.89
CA LEU A 213 3.79 12.18 -4.77
C LEU A 213 3.71 12.99 -3.48
N GLY A 214 2.52 13.00 -2.87
CA GLY A 214 2.18 13.77 -1.66
C GLY A 214 2.38 13.02 -0.35
N THR A 215 3.22 11.97 -0.35
CA THR A 215 3.56 11.18 0.85
C THR A 215 4.92 10.50 0.70
N VAL A 216 5.48 10.00 1.80
CA VAL A 216 6.62 9.06 1.79
C VAL A 216 6.17 7.60 1.96
N ALA A 217 4.89 7.38 2.27
CA ALA A 217 4.29 6.07 2.48
C ALA A 217 4.47 5.15 1.26
N LEU A 218 4.81 3.90 1.52
CA LEU A 218 5.30 2.97 0.49
C LEU A 218 4.19 2.52 -0.46
N GLU A 219 2.96 2.45 0.03
CA GLU A 219 1.76 2.03 -0.70
C GLU A 219 1.40 2.99 -1.84
N HIS A 220 1.58 4.30 -1.66
CA HIS A 220 1.38 5.31 -2.71
C HIS A 220 2.59 5.42 -3.65
N LYS A 221 3.75 4.92 -3.23
CA LYS A 221 5.01 4.98 -3.97
C LYS A 221 5.18 3.84 -4.95
N ALA A 222 4.67 2.66 -4.63
CA ALA A 222 4.85 1.45 -5.44
C ALA A 222 4.40 1.62 -6.91
N THR A 223 3.36 2.42 -7.15
CA THR A 223 2.81 2.67 -8.50
C THR A 223 3.27 3.98 -9.12
N PHE A 224 4.00 4.79 -8.35
CA PHE A 224 4.44 6.12 -8.76
C PHE A 224 5.37 6.09 -9.97
N GLY A 225 6.51 5.41 -9.86
CA GLY A 225 7.47 5.28 -10.96
C GLY A 225 6.86 4.71 -12.25
N PRO A 226 6.14 3.57 -12.18
CA PRO A 226 5.48 3.01 -13.36
C PRO A 226 4.46 3.95 -14.01
N PHE A 227 3.72 4.76 -13.23
CA PHE A 227 2.82 5.77 -13.78
C PHE A 227 3.61 6.90 -14.47
N CYS A 228 4.67 7.41 -13.83
CA CYS A 228 5.54 8.44 -14.39
C CYS A 228 6.15 8.06 -15.76
N GLN A 229 6.44 6.77 -15.98
CA GLN A 229 6.93 6.25 -17.27
C GLN A 229 5.92 6.40 -18.42
N LYS A 230 4.62 6.49 -18.12
CA LYS A 230 3.57 6.67 -19.13
C LYS A 230 3.41 8.13 -19.56
N PHE A 231 3.91 9.07 -18.76
CA PHE A 231 3.82 10.51 -18.99
C PHE A 231 5.22 11.16 -18.90
N PRO A 232 6.16 10.80 -19.78
CA PRO A 232 7.57 11.21 -19.66
C PRO A 232 7.80 12.72 -19.77
N GLN A 233 6.84 13.48 -20.30
CA GLN A 233 6.94 14.94 -20.45
C GLN A 233 6.49 15.71 -19.20
N ALA A 234 5.77 15.06 -18.28
CA ALA A 234 5.29 15.70 -17.07
C ALA A 234 6.44 16.07 -16.13
N THR A 235 6.31 17.18 -15.40
CA THR A 235 7.17 17.48 -14.26
C THR A 235 6.69 16.70 -13.05
N VAL A 236 7.57 15.88 -12.50
CA VAL A 236 7.38 15.09 -11.30
C VAL A 236 7.81 15.89 -10.07
N TRP A 237 6.90 15.96 -9.11
CA TRP A 237 7.10 16.57 -7.80
C TRP A 237 7.02 15.50 -6.72
N VAL A 238 8.01 15.46 -5.84
CA VAL A 238 8.00 14.54 -4.70
C VAL A 238 7.99 15.30 -3.40
N GLN A 239 7.26 14.77 -2.44
CA GLN A 239 7.36 15.24 -1.07
C GLN A 239 8.77 15.02 -0.50
N PRO A 240 9.27 15.97 0.32
CA PRO A 240 10.52 15.82 1.05
C PRO A 240 10.63 14.55 1.91
N GLY A 241 11.83 13.99 2.01
CA GLY A 241 12.12 12.87 2.92
C GLY A 241 11.79 11.49 2.34
N GLN A 242 11.83 11.34 1.01
CA GLN A 242 11.63 10.03 0.37
C GLN A 242 12.66 9.00 0.84
N TRP A 243 12.17 7.85 1.26
CA TRP A 243 12.97 6.69 1.64
C TRP A 243 12.42 5.41 1.00
N SER A 244 13.17 4.32 0.99
CA SER A 244 12.63 3.01 0.58
C SER A 244 13.15 1.85 1.42
N PHE A 245 12.49 0.70 1.24
CA PHE A 245 12.76 -0.56 1.93
C PHE A 245 12.85 -1.68 0.87
N PRO A 246 13.53 -2.81 1.13
CA PRO A 246 14.47 -3.09 2.23
C PRO A 246 15.80 -2.35 2.13
N LEU A 247 16.06 -1.74 0.98
CA LEU A 247 17.22 -0.89 0.74
C LEU A 247 16.71 0.53 0.50
N ASP A 248 17.38 1.51 1.09
CA ASP A 248 17.05 2.92 0.90
C ASP A 248 17.57 3.44 -0.44
N LEU A 249 16.89 3.01 -1.51
CA LEU A 249 17.15 3.44 -2.87
C LEU A 249 16.48 4.81 -3.13
N PRO A 250 17.14 5.70 -3.89
CA PRO A 250 16.53 6.96 -4.28
C PRO A 250 15.34 6.69 -5.22
N ILE A 251 14.33 7.55 -5.15
CA ILE A 251 13.06 7.32 -5.86
C ILE A 251 13.20 7.27 -7.39
N ASP A 252 14.26 7.86 -7.95
CA ASP A 252 14.57 7.77 -9.37
C ASP A 252 15.22 6.44 -9.79
N ALA A 253 15.67 5.63 -8.84
CA ALA A 253 15.96 4.21 -9.05
C ALA A 253 14.70 3.33 -8.99
N LEU A 254 13.57 3.86 -8.50
CA LEU A 254 12.28 3.17 -8.37
C LEU A 254 11.35 3.41 -9.57
N GLY A 255 11.94 3.68 -10.74
CA GLY A 255 11.21 3.77 -12.00
C GLY A 255 10.74 5.17 -12.39
N VAL A 256 11.10 6.23 -11.65
CA VAL A 256 10.86 7.61 -12.11
C VAL A 256 11.87 7.97 -13.22
N THR A 257 11.37 8.26 -14.41
CA THR A 257 12.20 8.51 -15.60
C THR A 257 12.58 9.97 -15.81
N GLN A 258 11.86 10.90 -15.18
CA GLN A 258 12.09 12.33 -15.26
C GLN A 258 13.44 12.70 -14.66
N LYS A 259 14.11 13.69 -15.25
CA LYS A 259 15.42 14.19 -14.81
C LYS A 259 15.51 15.71 -14.94
N GLY A 260 16.50 16.31 -14.29
CA GLY A 260 16.80 17.73 -14.40
C GLY A 260 15.61 18.61 -14.03
N LYS A 261 15.16 19.48 -14.94
CA LYS A 261 14.03 20.40 -14.68
C LYS A 261 12.68 19.72 -14.49
N GLN A 262 12.53 18.44 -14.86
CA GLN A 262 11.27 17.70 -14.76
C GLN A 262 11.18 16.83 -13.50
N PHE A 263 12.22 16.79 -12.65
CA PHE A 263 12.21 15.98 -11.44
C PHE A 263 12.63 16.84 -10.26
N ARG A 264 11.67 17.15 -9.39
CA ARG A 264 11.80 18.16 -8.35
C ARG A 264 11.22 17.67 -7.03
N GLU A 265 11.76 18.17 -5.94
CA GLU A 265 11.16 18.04 -4.61
C GLU A 265 10.31 19.27 -4.32
N LEU A 266 9.21 19.11 -3.59
CA LEU A 266 8.36 20.22 -3.18
C LEU A 266 9.13 21.15 -2.22
N PRO A 267 9.31 22.44 -2.56
CA PRO A 267 10.03 23.38 -1.71
C PRO A 267 9.34 23.57 -0.36
N VAL A 268 10.12 23.62 0.72
CA VAL A 268 9.63 23.99 2.06
C VAL A 268 10.36 25.27 2.50
N PRO A 269 9.64 26.35 2.86
CA PRO A 269 10.26 27.60 3.24
C PRO A 269 11.32 27.44 4.34
N GLY A 270 12.51 28.00 4.11
CA GLY A 270 13.62 27.94 5.06
C GLY A 270 14.33 26.58 5.16
N LYS A 271 13.92 25.56 4.39
CA LYS A 271 14.57 24.25 4.35
C LYS A 271 15.22 24.00 2.99
N ARG A 272 16.39 23.36 3.00
CA ARG A 272 17.04 22.85 1.78
C ARG A 272 16.41 21.52 1.38
N ALA A 273 16.54 21.17 0.11
CA ALA A 273 16.07 19.90 -0.40
C ALA A 273 16.79 18.72 0.27
N THR A 274 16.04 17.65 0.52
CA THR A 274 16.48 16.53 1.38
C THR A 274 17.58 15.68 0.74
N ASN A 275 17.63 15.63 -0.59
CA ASN A 275 18.65 14.91 -1.36
C ASN A 275 19.42 15.84 -2.32
N SER A 276 20.70 15.55 -2.57
CA SER A 276 21.55 16.30 -3.49
C SER A 276 21.01 16.36 -4.92
N VAL A 277 20.31 15.32 -5.38
CA VAL A 277 19.66 15.29 -6.70
C VAL A 277 18.65 16.43 -6.84
N PHE A 278 17.91 16.74 -5.78
CA PHE A 278 16.91 17.81 -5.78
C PHE A 278 17.51 19.21 -5.60
N ARG A 279 18.67 19.33 -4.94
CA ARG A 279 19.36 20.64 -4.78
C ARG A 279 19.69 21.28 -6.12
N ALA A 280 20.08 20.47 -7.12
CA ALA A 280 20.33 20.96 -8.47
C ALA A 280 19.06 21.50 -9.16
N SER A 281 17.89 21.07 -8.70
CA SER A 281 16.58 21.45 -9.23
C SER A 281 15.93 22.64 -8.50
N GLU A 282 16.42 23.03 -7.32
CA GLU A 282 15.91 24.18 -6.56
C GLU A 282 15.95 25.49 -7.37
N LYS A 283 16.93 25.64 -8.26
CA LYS A 283 17.06 26.80 -9.15
C LYS A 283 15.88 27.01 -10.10
N TYR A 284 15.04 25.98 -10.30
CA TYR A 284 13.85 26.08 -11.13
C TYR A 284 12.65 26.68 -10.37
N GLY A 285 12.81 26.94 -9.07
CA GLY A 285 11.86 27.70 -8.27
C GLY A 285 10.62 26.91 -7.84
N LEU A 286 9.57 27.66 -7.53
CA LEU A 286 8.30 27.15 -7.03
C LEU A 286 7.53 26.40 -8.13
N PRO A 287 6.58 25.52 -7.76
CA PRO A 287 5.74 24.84 -8.75
C PRO A 287 4.94 25.79 -9.62
N GLU A 288 4.87 25.50 -10.92
CA GLU A 288 4.21 26.36 -11.90
C GLU A 288 2.68 26.48 -11.66
N TRP A 289 2.10 25.55 -10.90
CA TRP A 289 0.68 25.49 -10.54
C TRP A 289 0.34 26.13 -9.18
N MET A 290 1.32 26.73 -8.49
CA MET A 290 1.17 27.18 -7.09
C MET A 290 0.12 28.29 -6.90
N ASP A 291 -0.18 29.05 -7.96
CA ASP A 291 -1.23 30.06 -7.93
C ASP A 291 -2.64 29.46 -7.93
N GLU A 292 -2.83 28.22 -8.37
CA GLU A 292 -4.11 27.48 -8.36
C GLU A 292 -4.23 26.45 -7.23
N ILE A 293 -3.14 25.72 -6.96
CA ILE A 293 -3.07 24.68 -5.95
C ILE A 293 -1.97 25.08 -4.96
N ASP A 294 -2.35 25.43 -3.73
CA ASP A 294 -1.40 25.70 -2.65
C ASP A 294 -1.04 24.40 -1.90
N TYR A 295 -0.05 24.40 -1.01
CA TYR A 295 0.24 23.22 -0.19
C TYR A 295 0.91 23.54 1.14
N GLU A 296 0.82 22.57 2.06
CA GLU A 296 1.51 22.56 3.36
C GLU A 296 2.09 21.18 3.65
N VAL A 297 3.38 21.12 4.00
CA VAL A 297 4.13 19.88 4.22
C VAL A 297 4.22 19.57 5.72
N LEU A 298 3.86 18.34 6.10
CA LEU A 298 4.12 17.71 7.39
C LEU A 298 5.40 16.87 7.30
N GLY A 299 6.32 17.09 8.23
CA GLY A 299 7.50 16.26 8.40
C GLY A 299 8.72 16.68 7.55
N PRO A 300 9.65 15.74 7.27
CA PRO A 300 9.59 14.34 7.71
C PRO A 300 9.62 14.18 9.24
N LEU A 301 8.85 13.21 9.73
CA LEU A 301 8.88 12.69 11.09
C LEU A 301 9.70 11.39 11.04
N GLU A 302 10.96 11.45 11.45
CA GLU A 302 11.92 10.36 11.27
C GLU A 302 11.79 9.33 12.40
N PHE A 303 11.82 8.04 12.03
CA PHE A 303 11.83 6.95 13.00
C PHE A 303 13.27 6.71 13.50
N GLU A 304 13.43 6.11 14.70
CA GLU A 304 14.76 5.87 15.29
C GLU A 304 15.60 4.88 14.47
N SER A 305 14.93 3.97 13.74
CA SER A 305 15.60 2.90 13.01
C SER A 305 15.71 3.17 11.51
N VAL A 306 14.60 3.16 10.78
CA VAL A 306 14.56 3.41 9.33
C VAL A 306 13.24 4.03 8.93
N GLY A 307 13.31 4.96 7.99
CA GLY A 307 12.17 5.57 7.34
C GLY A 307 11.60 6.76 8.10
N ALA A 308 10.53 7.29 7.56
CA ALA A 308 9.84 8.44 8.09
C ALA A 308 8.36 8.39 7.73
N PHE A 309 7.56 9.14 8.48
CA PHE A 309 6.23 9.58 8.04
C PHE A 309 6.27 11.03 7.61
N SER A 310 5.56 11.35 6.54
CA SER A 310 5.44 12.70 6.03
C SER A 310 4.26 12.72 5.08
N GLU A 311 3.58 13.86 5.00
CA GLU A 311 2.47 14.08 4.06
C GLU A 311 2.45 15.55 3.60
N THR A 312 1.97 15.80 2.39
CA THR A 312 1.72 17.14 1.88
C THR A 312 0.23 17.29 1.62
N ALA A 313 -0.41 18.24 2.31
CA ALA A 313 -1.78 18.62 2.01
C ALA A 313 -1.78 19.65 0.87
N PHE A 314 -2.57 19.42 -0.17
CA PHE A 314 -2.72 20.34 -1.30
C PHE A 314 -4.08 21.02 -1.23
N PHE A 315 -4.17 22.31 -1.54
CA PHE A 315 -5.41 23.07 -1.50
C PHE A 315 -5.72 23.68 -2.86
N HIS A 316 -6.71 23.11 -3.55
CA HIS A 316 -7.21 23.68 -4.80
C HIS A 316 -8.12 24.88 -4.49
N LYS A 317 -7.61 26.08 -4.78
CA LYS A 317 -8.17 27.35 -4.30
C LYS A 317 -9.55 27.63 -4.86
N ALA A 318 -9.74 27.42 -6.17
CA ALA A 318 -11.00 27.71 -6.86
C ALA A 318 -12.18 26.92 -6.27
N THR A 319 -11.95 25.66 -5.89
CA THR A 319 -13.01 24.75 -5.42
C THR A 319 -12.99 24.54 -3.91
N LYS A 320 -12.07 25.21 -3.21
CA LYS A 320 -11.90 25.16 -1.75
C LYS A 320 -11.77 23.72 -1.25
N THR A 321 -10.99 22.92 -1.97
CA THR A 321 -10.85 21.48 -1.73
C THR A 321 -9.43 21.17 -1.25
N LEU A 322 -9.33 20.56 -0.07
CA LEU A 322 -8.08 20.03 0.46
C LEU A 322 -7.92 18.58 0.00
N LEU A 323 -6.78 18.27 -0.59
CA LEU A 323 -6.34 16.90 -0.87
C LEU A 323 -5.34 16.51 0.20
N VAL A 324 -5.54 15.33 0.76
CA VAL A 324 -4.71 14.73 1.82
C VAL A 324 -4.47 13.27 1.48
N THR A 325 -3.47 12.66 2.08
CA THR A 325 -3.13 11.26 1.79
C THR A 325 -3.73 10.34 2.86
N ASP A 326 -3.05 10.22 4.01
CA ASP A 326 -3.33 9.28 5.08
C ASP A 326 -3.71 9.98 6.40
N THR A 327 -3.35 11.27 6.57
CA THR A 327 -3.47 11.98 7.86
C THR A 327 -4.90 12.13 8.35
N VAL A 328 -5.89 12.17 7.46
CA VAL A 328 -7.32 12.14 7.82
C VAL A 328 -8.11 11.28 6.84
N VAL A 329 -9.11 10.60 7.37
CA VAL A 329 -10.07 9.80 6.60
C VAL A 329 -11.48 10.03 7.13
N SER A 330 -12.46 9.52 6.39
CA SER A 330 -13.86 9.40 6.82
C SER A 330 -14.39 8.05 6.37
N VAL A 331 -15.29 7.49 7.17
CA VAL A 331 -16.00 6.26 6.85
C VAL A 331 -17.48 6.50 7.13
N ASP A 332 -18.32 6.24 6.14
CA ASP A 332 -19.76 6.11 6.35
C ASP A 332 -20.22 4.66 6.15
N LYS A 333 -21.49 4.41 6.43
CA LYS A 333 -22.10 3.06 6.36
C LYS A 333 -22.03 2.44 4.97
N ASN A 334 -21.88 3.22 3.92
CA ASN A 334 -21.83 2.74 2.55
C ASN A 334 -20.38 2.50 2.13
N PRO A 335 -20.03 1.29 1.67
CA PRO A 335 -18.70 1.04 1.12
C PRO A 335 -18.45 1.91 -0.13
N PRO A 336 -17.23 2.46 -0.30
CA PRO A 336 -16.86 3.22 -1.49
C PRO A 336 -17.10 2.42 -2.79
N PRO A 337 -17.40 3.08 -3.92
CA PRO A 337 -17.73 2.39 -5.18
C PRO A 337 -16.70 1.33 -5.61
N ILE A 338 -15.40 1.60 -5.43
CA ILE A 338 -14.34 0.63 -5.74
C ILE A 338 -14.40 -0.65 -4.89
N ILE A 339 -14.88 -0.56 -3.66
CA ILE A 339 -15.05 -1.72 -2.76
C ILE A 339 -16.28 -2.54 -3.17
N GLN A 340 -17.26 -1.90 -3.79
CA GLN A 340 -18.48 -2.56 -4.29
C GLN A 340 -18.30 -3.22 -5.66
N GLU A 341 -17.22 -2.90 -6.37
CA GLU A 341 -16.90 -3.41 -7.70
C GLU A 341 -16.70 -4.93 -7.71
N ASP A 342 -16.05 -5.46 -6.66
CA ASP A 342 -15.99 -6.89 -6.35
C ASP A 342 -16.54 -7.12 -4.93
N PRO A 343 -17.80 -7.54 -4.76
CA PRO A 343 -18.44 -7.62 -3.45
C PRO A 343 -17.94 -8.79 -2.62
N ARG A 344 -17.10 -9.68 -3.17
CA ARG A 344 -16.72 -10.92 -2.48
C ARG A 344 -15.99 -10.68 -1.17
N ALA A 345 -15.17 -9.64 -1.07
CA ALA A 345 -14.52 -9.26 0.19
C ALA A 345 -15.54 -8.77 1.23
N LEU A 346 -16.52 -7.96 0.81
CA LEU A 346 -17.61 -7.53 1.69
C LEU A 346 -18.39 -8.74 2.19
N LEU A 347 -18.79 -9.64 1.29
CA LEU A 347 -19.58 -10.81 1.65
C LEU A 347 -18.77 -11.85 2.44
N PHE A 348 -17.46 -11.96 2.21
CA PHE A 348 -16.57 -12.75 3.04
C PHE A 348 -16.62 -12.29 4.50
N HIS A 349 -16.49 -10.97 4.73
CA HIS A 349 -16.52 -10.36 6.07
C HIS A 349 -17.93 -10.25 6.66
N ALA A 350 -18.98 -10.29 5.84
CA ALA A 350 -20.37 -10.27 6.30
C ALA A 350 -20.75 -11.53 7.09
N ARG A 351 -20.03 -12.64 6.90
CA ARG A 351 -20.32 -13.90 7.59
C ARG A 351 -19.92 -13.88 9.06
N ASP A 352 -20.75 -14.44 9.91
CA ASP A 352 -20.50 -14.68 11.31
C ASP A 352 -19.54 -15.86 11.49
N ASN A 353 -19.57 -16.84 10.60
CA ASN A 353 -18.63 -17.97 10.56
C ASN A 353 -18.52 -18.53 9.12
N ILE A 354 -17.58 -19.46 8.89
CA ILE A 354 -17.31 -19.97 7.53
C ILE A 354 -18.49 -20.71 6.89
N THR A 355 -19.39 -21.28 7.68
CA THR A 355 -20.53 -22.08 7.20
C THR A 355 -21.75 -21.23 6.83
N GLU A 356 -21.77 -19.94 7.18
CA GLU A 356 -22.88 -19.06 6.79
C GLU A 356 -22.89 -18.85 5.27
N ILE A 357 -24.06 -19.12 4.68
CA ILE A 357 -24.37 -18.76 3.29
C ILE A 357 -24.93 -17.34 3.32
N VAL A 358 -24.25 -16.43 2.63
CA VAL A 358 -24.62 -15.01 2.59
C VAL A 358 -25.06 -14.61 1.19
N ALA A 359 -26.21 -13.95 1.10
CA ALA A 359 -26.71 -13.40 -0.16
C ALA A 359 -26.09 -12.03 -0.44
N ASP A 360 -25.91 -11.70 -1.73
CA ASP A 360 -25.45 -10.37 -2.14
C ASP A 360 -26.60 -9.35 -2.04
N THR A 361 -26.74 -8.72 -0.88
CA THR A 361 -27.71 -7.64 -0.64
C THR A 361 -27.00 -6.38 -0.11
N PRO A 362 -27.60 -5.19 -0.26
CA PRO A 362 -27.06 -3.96 0.31
C PRO A 362 -26.75 -4.07 1.80
N GLU A 363 -27.62 -4.72 2.56
CA GLU A 363 -27.48 -4.91 4.02
C GLU A 363 -26.27 -5.78 4.35
N ASN A 364 -26.08 -6.89 3.63
CA ASN A 364 -24.92 -7.76 3.82
C ASN A 364 -23.62 -7.09 3.39
N ARG A 365 -23.64 -6.30 2.30
CA ARG A 365 -22.50 -5.48 1.89
C ARG A 365 -22.12 -4.46 2.97
N GLN A 366 -23.11 -3.79 3.58
CA GLN A 366 -22.87 -2.86 4.69
C GLN A 366 -22.33 -3.59 5.93
N ARG A 367 -22.91 -4.73 6.32
CA ARG A 367 -22.41 -5.58 7.44
C ARG A 367 -20.94 -5.96 7.22
N GLY A 368 -20.61 -6.46 6.03
CA GLY A 368 -19.24 -6.77 5.64
C GLY A 368 -18.31 -5.57 5.66
N TRP A 369 -18.79 -4.41 5.20
CA TRP A 369 -18.03 -3.15 5.23
C TRP A 369 -17.68 -2.72 6.65
N ARG A 370 -18.65 -2.76 7.58
CA ARG A 370 -18.41 -2.39 8.99
C ARG A 370 -17.31 -3.22 9.64
N ARG A 371 -17.31 -4.52 9.38
CA ARG A 371 -16.30 -5.46 9.90
C ARG A 371 -14.94 -5.25 9.23
N MET A 372 -14.93 -5.06 7.91
CA MET A 372 -13.69 -4.80 7.15
C MET A 372 -13.01 -3.49 7.56
N VAL A 373 -13.77 -2.43 7.83
CA VAL A 373 -13.26 -1.15 8.35
C VAL A 373 -12.52 -1.34 9.67
N GLN A 374 -13.05 -2.17 10.57
CA GLN A 374 -12.41 -2.42 11.86
C GLN A 374 -11.11 -3.22 11.69
N PHE A 375 -11.10 -4.25 10.85
CA PHE A 375 -9.85 -4.92 10.48
C PHE A 375 -8.83 -3.96 9.84
N GLY A 376 -9.29 -3.01 9.01
CA GLY A 376 -8.40 -2.04 8.36
C GLY A 376 -7.82 -0.97 9.30
N LEU A 377 -8.55 -0.57 10.35
CA LEU A 377 -8.16 0.54 11.22
C LEU A 377 -7.56 0.08 12.55
N VAL A 378 -8.04 -1.01 13.15
CA VAL A 378 -7.59 -1.49 14.46
C VAL A 378 -6.96 -2.89 14.42
N PHE A 379 -6.91 -3.53 13.24
CA PHE A 379 -6.39 -4.88 12.96
C PHE A 379 -7.09 -6.04 13.66
N PHE A 380 -7.49 -5.89 14.92
CA PHE A 380 -8.07 -6.95 15.71
C PHE A 380 -9.25 -6.43 16.54
N PRO A 381 -10.46 -6.45 15.97
CA PRO A 381 -11.66 -6.04 16.68
C PRO A 381 -11.91 -6.98 17.87
N SER A 382 -12.20 -6.42 19.04
CA SER A 382 -12.44 -7.14 20.29
C SER A 382 -13.70 -8.01 20.24
N GLN A 383 -14.60 -7.73 19.29
CA GLN A 383 -15.89 -8.39 19.13
C GLN A 383 -15.81 -9.75 18.41
N ILE A 384 -14.65 -10.10 17.83
CA ILE A 384 -14.47 -11.40 17.19
C ILE A 384 -14.10 -12.46 18.22
N THR A 385 -14.64 -13.67 18.12
CA THR A 385 -14.12 -14.85 18.83
C THR A 385 -13.04 -15.50 17.97
N VAL A 386 -11.85 -15.77 18.51
CA VAL A 386 -10.82 -16.50 17.75
C VAL A 386 -11.18 -17.97 17.70
N VAL A 387 -11.20 -18.52 16.49
CA VAL A 387 -11.41 -19.94 16.26
C VAL A 387 -10.02 -20.62 16.26
N PRO A 388 -9.78 -21.65 17.10
CA PRO A 388 -8.52 -22.39 17.09
C PRO A 388 -8.20 -22.93 15.69
N ALA A 389 -6.91 -22.95 15.30
CA ALA A 389 -6.54 -23.29 13.92
C ALA A 389 -6.99 -24.70 13.48
N THR A 390 -6.96 -25.68 14.39
CA THR A 390 -7.44 -27.05 14.13
C THR A 390 -8.94 -27.08 13.85
N GLU A 391 -9.71 -26.25 14.56
CA GLU A 391 -11.14 -26.08 14.35
C GLU A 391 -11.41 -25.31 13.05
N ALA A 392 -10.71 -24.20 12.79
CA ALA A 392 -10.83 -23.43 11.56
C ALA A 392 -10.53 -24.28 10.31
N LEU A 393 -9.53 -25.17 10.36
CA LEU A 393 -9.24 -26.14 9.29
C LEU A 393 -10.38 -27.16 9.12
N LYS A 394 -10.94 -27.66 10.22
CA LYS A 394 -12.08 -28.58 10.20
C LYS A 394 -13.31 -27.89 9.62
N GLU A 395 -13.58 -26.65 9.98
CA GLU A 395 -14.72 -25.88 9.49
C GLU A 395 -14.56 -25.44 8.03
N ALA A 396 -13.34 -25.14 7.57
CA ALA A 396 -13.07 -24.82 6.17
C ALA A 396 -13.48 -25.97 5.23
N SER A 397 -13.40 -27.23 5.69
CA SER A 397 -13.90 -28.38 4.93
C SER A 397 -15.43 -28.43 4.79
N LYS A 398 -16.17 -27.71 5.65
CA LYS A 398 -17.63 -27.64 5.67
C LYS A 398 -18.19 -26.46 4.88
N ILE A 399 -17.33 -25.65 4.26
CA ILE A 399 -17.77 -24.49 3.47
C ILE A 399 -18.74 -24.94 2.36
N ASP A 400 -19.86 -24.23 2.25
CA ASP A 400 -20.80 -24.45 1.16
C ASP A 400 -20.09 -24.20 -0.20
N PRO A 401 -20.21 -25.12 -1.18
CA PRO A 401 -19.57 -24.96 -2.49
C PRO A 401 -19.86 -23.61 -3.15
N SER A 402 -21.06 -23.05 -2.95
CA SER A 402 -21.48 -21.78 -3.54
C SER A 402 -20.81 -20.54 -2.94
N MET A 403 -20.14 -20.69 -1.78
CA MET A 403 -19.43 -19.63 -1.06
C MET A 403 -17.90 -19.72 -1.20
N LYS A 404 -17.37 -20.78 -1.82
CA LYS A 404 -15.91 -21.03 -1.87
C LYS A 404 -15.10 -19.88 -2.45
N ASN A 405 -15.63 -19.21 -3.49
CA ASN A 405 -14.92 -18.12 -4.16
C ASN A 405 -14.87 -16.81 -3.34
N LEU A 406 -15.60 -16.72 -2.22
CA LEU A 406 -15.48 -15.58 -1.29
C LEU A 406 -14.11 -15.59 -0.58
N GLY A 407 -13.49 -16.76 -0.43
CA GLY A 407 -12.16 -16.90 0.17
C GLY A 407 -11.00 -16.60 -0.79
N ASP A 408 -11.27 -16.34 -2.07
CA ASP A 408 -10.24 -15.96 -3.04
C ASP A 408 -9.60 -14.63 -2.61
N GLY A 409 -8.28 -14.62 -2.35
CA GLY A 409 -7.57 -13.45 -1.84
C GLY A 409 -7.72 -13.20 -0.33
N ALA A 410 -8.46 -14.06 0.37
CA ALA A 410 -8.56 -14.09 1.83
C ALA A 410 -7.42 -14.90 2.48
N VAL A 411 -7.68 -15.50 3.64
CA VAL A 411 -6.75 -16.44 4.29
C VAL A 411 -6.61 -17.67 3.39
N PRO A 412 -5.38 -18.18 3.14
CA PRO A 412 -5.18 -19.40 2.37
C PRO A 412 -6.04 -20.56 2.87
N LEU A 413 -6.37 -21.49 1.97
CA LEU A 413 -7.17 -22.69 2.26
C LEU A 413 -8.63 -22.41 2.68
N ASN A 414 -9.18 -21.23 2.32
CA ASN A 414 -10.52 -20.80 2.72
C ASN A 414 -10.73 -20.81 4.24
N LEU A 415 -9.68 -20.46 4.98
CA LEU A 415 -9.77 -20.34 6.43
C LEU A 415 -10.58 -19.09 6.82
N TYR A 416 -11.31 -19.21 7.92
CA TYR A 416 -12.00 -18.11 8.59
C TYR A 416 -11.73 -18.21 10.10
N PRO A 417 -10.54 -17.80 10.56
CA PRO A 417 -10.06 -18.08 11.91
C PRO A 417 -10.71 -17.20 13.00
N TRP A 418 -11.92 -16.71 12.76
CA TRP A 418 -12.69 -15.92 13.71
C TRP A 418 -14.18 -16.14 13.53
N ALA A 419 -14.96 -15.81 14.55
CA ALA A 419 -16.42 -15.76 14.48
C ALA A 419 -16.94 -14.41 15.01
N TRP A 420 -18.07 -13.96 14.48
CA TRP A 420 -18.79 -12.79 14.99
C TRP A 420 -20.06 -13.22 15.72
N ASP A 421 -20.45 -12.44 16.72
CA ASP A 421 -21.73 -12.61 17.41
C ASP A 421 -22.74 -11.59 16.86
N GLY A 422 -23.43 -11.98 15.78
CA GLY A 422 -24.42 -11.14 15.10
C GLY A 422 -23.91 -9.73 14.82
N ASN A 423 -24.59 -8.72 15.35
CA ASN A 423 -24.29 -7.30 15.11
C ASN A 423 -23.30 -6.68 16.12
N SER A 424 -22.47 -7.49 16.78
CA SER A 424 -21.50 -6.98 17.77
C SER A 424 -20.55 -5.90 17.20
N ASP A 425 -20.33 -5.90 15.87
CA ASP A 425 -19.53 -4.91 15.15
C ASP A 425 -20.09 -3.47 15.15
N GLU A 426 -21.40 -3.28 15.37
CA GLU A 426 -22.09 -2.00 15.13
C GLU A 426 -21.59 -0.89 16.06
N ARG A 427 -21.43 -1.17 17.35
CA ARG A 427 -21.07 -0.16 18.35
C ARG A 427 -19.72 0.50 18.06
N ASN A 428 -18.70 -0.29 17.72
CA ASN A 428 -17.38 0.24 17.40
C ASN A 428 -17.37 0.92 16.03
N PHE A 429 -18.11 0.37 15.05
CA PHE A 429 -18.25 1.03 13.76
C PHE A 429 -18.93 2.40 13.86
N GLU A 430 -19.99 2.53 14.65
CA GLU A 430 -20.67 3.81 14.90
C GLU A 430 -19.75 4.84 15.54
N ALA A 431 -18.91 4.42 16.51
CA ALA A 431 -17.91 5.26 17.15
C ALA A 431 -16.83 5.74 16.15
N ILE A 432 -16.37 4.86 15.25
CA ILE A 432 -15.42 5.19 14.18
C ILE A 432 -16.04 6.14 13.15
N SER A 433 -17.23 5.78 12.67
CA SER A 433 -17.90 6.48 11.57
C SER A 433 -18.32 7.88 11.98
N GLU A 434 -18.97 8.02 13.14
CA GLU A 434 -19.58 9.27 13.61
C GLU A 434 -20.36 9.96 12.47
N ASN A 435 -21.18 9.17 11.75
CA ASN A 435 -21.91 9.58 10.56
C ASN A 435 -21.04 10.18 9.44
N GLY A 436 -19.85 9.62 9.21
CA GLY A 436 -18.94 10.07 8.16
C GLY A 436 -18.13 11.32 8.52
N ALA A 437 -18.03 11.68 9.81
CA ALA A 437 -17.15 12.78 10.22
C ALA A 437 -15.67 12.43 10.00
N LEU A 438 -14.81 13.45 9.95
CA LEU A 438 -13.35 13.27 9.75
C LEU A 438 -12.64 12.81 11.01
N PHE A 439 -11.65 11.93 10.88
CA PHE A 439 -10.75 11.54 11.95
C PHE A 439 -9.35 11.22 11.41
N CYS A 440 -8.35 11.40 12.28
CA CYS A 440 -7.03 10.84 12.04
C CYS A 440 -7.05 9.33 12.37
N PRO A 441 -6.63 8.44 11.44
CA PRO A 441 -6.62 7.00 11.69
C PRO A 441 -5.87 6.62 12.98
N PRO A 442 -6.38 5.68 13.78
CA PRO A 442 -5.77 5.29 15.06
C PRO A 442 -4.35 4.73 14.92
N ILE A 443 -4.02 4.12 13.78
CA ILE A 443 -2.66 3.67 13.47
C ILE A 443 -1.66 4.83 13.48
N LEU A 444 -2.08 6.00 12.99
CA LEU A 444 -1.24 7.20 12.96
C LEU A 444 -1.18 7.84 14.35
N THR A 445 -2.30 7.95 15.05
CA THR A 445 -2.36 8.59 16.38
C THR A 445 -1.79 7.74 17.51
N LYS A 446 -1.44 6.47 17.27
CA LYS A 446 -0.82 5.58 18.27
C LYS A 446 0.59 5.11 17.96
N LEU A 447 0.98 5.06 16.69
CA LEU A 447 2.29 4.52 16.29
C LEU A 447 3.23 5.55 15.67
N ILE A 448 2.72 6.71 15.23
CA ILE A 448 3.47 7.62 14.37
C ILE A 448 3.41 9.07 14.88
N LEU A 449 2.23 9.69 14.82
CA LEU A 449 2.06 11.12 15.09
C LEU A 449 2.11 11.44 16.59
N ASP A 450 1.91 10.44 17.44
CA ASP A 450 2.06 10.54 18.90
C ASP A 450 3.51 10.72 19.34
N ARG A 451 4.49 10.44 18.48
CA ARG A 451 5.93 10.64 18.75
C ARG A 451 6.35 12.10 18.59
N GLU A 452 5.69 12.82 17.69
CA GLU A 452 5.96 14.23 17.41
C GLU A 452 4.65 15.05 17.31
N PRO A 453 3.78 15.01 18.35
CA PRO A 453 2.45 15.59 18.27
C PRO A 453 2.49 17.10 18.09
N GLN A 454 3.47 17.79 18.68
CA GLN A 454 3.62 19.23 18.52
C GLN A 454 3.90 19.62 17.06
N LYS A 455 4.86 18.96 16.38
CA LYS A 455 5.13 19.22 14.96
C LYS A 455 3.91 18.97 14.08
N THR A 456 3.16 17.91 14.40
CA THR A 456 1.91 17.58 13.71
C THR A 456 0.86 18.66 13.92
N LEU A 457 0.62 19.08 15.16
CA LEU A 457 -0.36 20.11 15.49
C LEU A 457 0.01 21.49 14.93
N GLU A 458 1.29 21.85 14.91
CA GLU A 458 1.77 23.07 14.24
C GLU A 458 1.51 23.04 12.73
N TRP A 459 1.62 21.86 12.09
CA TRP A 459 1.22 21.70 10.69
C TRP A 459 -0.29 21.81 10.51
N VAL A 460 -1.09 21.21 11.40
CA VAL A 460 -2.56 21.37 11.41
C VAL A 460 -2.94 22.84 11.53
N ASP A 461 -2.28 23.60 12.40
CA ASP A 461 -2.51 25.04 12.55
C ASP A 461 -2.18 25.80 11.27
N ARG A 462 -1.05 25.49 10.60
CA ARG A 462 -0.72 26.12 9.30
C ARG A 462 -1.75 25.80 8.22
N VAL A 463 -2.16 24.53 8.09
CA VAL A 463 -3.20 24.11 7.13
C VAL A 463 -4.49 24.87 7.38
N THR A 464 -4.94 24.94 8.62
CA THR A 464 -6.23 25.56 8.97
C THR A 464 -6.21 27.08 8.88
N GLN A 465 -5.09 27.72 9.17
CA GLN A 465 -4.91 29.17 9.02
C GLN A 465 -4.80 29.57 7.54
N ARG A 466 -3.94 28.90 6.77
CA ARG A 466 -3.73 29.22 5.35
C ARG A 466 -4.92 28.85 4.49
N PHE A 467 -5.58 27.73 4.80
CA PHE A 467 -6.71 27.21 4.02
C PHE A 467 -8.03 27.33 4.78
N ALA A 468 -8.22 28.43 5.52
CA ALA A 468 -9.42 28.69 6.33
C ALA A 468 -10.74 28.63 5.53
N ALA A 469 -10.68 28.86 4.20
CA ALA A 469 -11.83 28.79 3.31
C ALA A 469 -12.23 27.36 2.90
N LEU A 470 -11.57 26.32 3.43
CA LEU A 470 -11.85 24.90 3.17
C LEU A 470 -13.34 24.56 3.27
N LYS A 471 -13.85 23.86 2.25
CA LYS A 471 -15.24 23.36 2.20
C LYS A 471 -15.36 21.85 1.96
N ARG A 472 -14.28 21.21 1.52
CA ARG A 472 -14.27 19.80 1.14
C ARG A 472 -12.89 19.20 1.31
N ILE A 473 -12.83 17.96 1.77
CA ILE A 473 -11.62 17.15 1.77
C ILE A 473 -11.78 15.95 0.82
N VAL A 474 -10.71 15.63 0.10
CA VAL A 474 -10.56 14.41 -0.70
C VAL A 474 -9.31 13.67 -0.20
N PRO A 475 -9.46 12.64 0.65
CA PRO A 475 -8.34 11.82 1.12
C PRO A 475 -7.96 10.76 0.08
N CYS A 476 -6.81 10.12 0.21
CA CYS A 476 -6.42 9.03 -0.67
C CYS A 476 -7.02 7.66 -0.28
N HIS A 477 -7.73 7.59 0.86
CA HIS A 477 -8.34 6.37 1.39
C HIS A 477 -9.80 6.58 1.80
N LEU A 478 -10.59 5.50 1.78
CA LEU A 478 -11.97 5.44 2.27
C LEU A 478 -12.91 6.44 1.55
N ASN A 479 -13.73 7.21 2.27
CA ASN A 479 -14.68 8.14 1.67
C ASN A 479 -13.98 9.15 0.74
N ASN A 480 -14.64 9.45 -0.38
CA ASN A 480 -14.04 10.22 -1.46
C ASN A 480 -14.32 11.72 -1.35
N TYR A 481 -15.59 12.11 -1.44
CA TYR A 481 -16.05 13.48 -1.25
C TYR A 481 -16.46 13.67 0.21
N ILE A 482 -15.75 14.50 0.96
CA ILE A 482 -16.09 14.80 2.36
C ILE A 482 -16.40 16.30 2.51
N PRO A 483 -17.66 16.70 2.74
CA PRO A 483 -17.98 18.07 3.13
C PRO A 483 -17.39 18.34 4.52
N ALA A 484 -16.43 19.27 4.59
CA ALA A 484 -15.71 19.55 5.84
C ALA A 484 -15.06 20.93 5.81
N THR A 485 -14.93 21.52 7.00
CA THR A 485 -14.29 22.83 7.21
C THR A 485 -12.88 22.67 7.78
N ALA A 486 -12.13 23.79 7.84
CA ALA A 486 -10.85 23.82 8.56
C ALA A 486 -11.00 23.42 10.05
N LYS A 487 -12.16 23.72 10.66
CA LYS A 487 -12.45 23.29 12.05
C LYS A 487 -12.60 21.78 12.16
N ASP A 488 -13.28 21.16 11.20
CA ASP A 488 -13.42 19.69 11.16
C ASP A 488 -12.07 19.01 10.95
N PHE A 489 -11.24 19.55 10.06
CA PHE A 489 -9.87 19.08 9.88
C PHE A 489 -9.07 19.16 11.19
N SER A 490 -9.08 20.29 11.89
CA SER A 490 -8.38 20.43 13.18
C SER A 490 -8.88 19.45 14.24
N ARG A 491 -10.20 19.24 14.31
CA ARG A 491 -10.85 18.33 15.25
C ARG A 491 -10.45 16.87 15.03
N ALA A 492 -10.14 16.47 13.79
CA ALA A 492 -9.69 15.11 13.49
C ALA A 492 -8.40 14.71 14.25
N PHE A 493 -7.60 15.69 14.68
CA PHE A 493 -6.34 15.50 15.43
C PHE A 493 -6.49 15.74 16.94
N GLU A 494 -7.71 15.86 17.47
CA GLU A 494 -7.94 16.07 18.90
C GLU A 494 -7.27 15.02 19.82
N PRO A 495 -7.15 13.73 19.45
CA PRO A 495 -6.41 12.76 20.27
C PRO A 495 -4.97 13.17 20.57
N LEU A 496 -4.28 13.82 19.62
CA LEU A 496 -2.90 14.30 19.80
C LEU A 496 -2.78 15.49 20.77
N ARG A 497 -3.91 16.10 21.16
CA ARG A 497 -3.97 17.19 22.15
C ARG A 497 -4.17 16.67 23.58
N SER A 498 -4.14 15.36 23.79
CA SER A 498 -4.30 14.76 25.12
C SER A 498 -3.16 15.13 26.06
N THR A 499 -3.51 15.39 27.33
CA THR A 499 -2.56 15.61 28.43
C THR A 499 -2.83 14.63 29.56
N PRO A 500 -1.91 14.47 30.54
CA PRO A 500 -2.13 13.60 31.70
C PRO A 500 -3.41 13.87 32.49
N THR A 501 -3.93 15.10 32.45
CA THR A 501 -5.14 15.52 33.18
C THR A 501 -6.37 15.68 32.28
N ASN A 502 -6.21 15.59 30.96
CA ASN A 502 -7.29 15.77 29.98
C ASN A 502 -7.06 14.88 28.77
N LEU A 503 -7.54 13.64 28.87
CA LEU A 503 -7.50 12.67 27.77
C LEU A 503 -8.58 12.98 26.75
N ARG A 504 -8.18 13.09 25.48
CA ARG A 504 -9.11 13.22 24.36
C ARG A 504 -9.30 11.83 23.75
N PRO A 505 -10.54 11.33 23.64
CA PRO A 505 -10.77 9.97 23.18
C PRO A 505 -10.36 9.81 21.72
N GLN A 506 -9.76 8.66 21.43
CA GLN A 506 -9.65 8.13 20.07
C GLN A 506 -11.06 7.76 19.57
N ARG A 507 -11.22 7.62 18.26
CA ARG A 507 -12.51 7.26 17.66
C ARG A 507 -12.96 5.83 17.93
N PRO A 508 -12.14 4.79 17.68
CA PRO A 508 -12.51 3.43 18.05
C PRO A 508 -12.66 3.27 19.56
N LEU A 509 -13.42 2.25 19.98
CA LEU A 509 -13.54 1.92 21.40
C LEU A 509 -12.18 1.52 21.98
N ALA A 510 -12.02 1.75 23.28
CA ALA A 510 -10.75 1.53 23.97
C ALA A 510 -10.30 0.06 23.90
N GLU A 511 -11.23 -0.88 24.04
CA GLU A 511 -10.97 -2.32 23.95
C GLU A 511 -10.40 -2.74 22.59
N ASP A 512 -10.79 -2.05 21.53
CA ASP A 512 -10.35 -2.29 20.15
C ASP A 512 -8.98 -1.67 19.84
N LEU A 513 -8.54 -0.71 20.66
CA LEU A 513 -7.23 -0.06 20.51
C LEU A 513 -6.11 -0.77 21.28
N SER A 514 -6.45 -1.77 22.10
CA SER A 514 -5.50 -2.47 22.97
C SER A 514 -4.32 -3.08 22.19
N LEU A 515 -4.57 -3.67 21.01
CA LEU A 515 -3.52 -4.21 20.15
C LEU A 515 -2.57 -3.12 19.62
N LEU A 516 -3.10 -1.99 19.15
CA LEU A 516 -2.27 -0.88 18.69
C LEU A 516 -1.43 -0.30 19.82
N GLN A 517 -1.97 -0.32 21.05
CA GLN A 517 -1.22 0.09 22.22
C GLN A 517 -0.09 -0.89 22.56
N GLU A 518 -0.32 -2.20 22.50
CA GLU A 518 0.72 -3.21 22.69
C GLU A 518 1.81 -3.10 21.61
N ALA A 519 1.42 -2.91 20.35
CA ALA A 519 2.35 -2.68 19.25
C ALA A 519 3.18 -1.40 19.47
N SER A 520 2.56 -0.32 19.94
CA SER A 520 3.24 0.92 20.30
C SER A 520 4.33 0.69 21.35
N ASP A 521 4.00 -0.03 22.43
CA ASP A 521 4.95 -0.35 23.50
C ASP A 521 6.10 -1.23 22.98
N LEU A 522 5.79 -2.29 22.23
CA LEU A 522 6.80 -3.18 21.65
C LEU A 522 7.76 -2.45 20.71
N LEU A 523 7.24 -1.60 19.82
CA LEU A 523 8.08 -0.84 18.87
C LEU A 523 8.98 0.17 19.60
N THR A 524 8.51 0.73 20.72
CA THR A 524 9.29 1.61 21.59
C THR A 524 10.40 0.83 22.30
N ASP A 525 10.09 -0.33 22.89
CA ASP A 525 11.05 -1.20 23.57
C ASP A 525 12.14 -1.71 22.60
N LEU A 526 11.78 -1.95 21.35
CA LEU A 526 12.70 -2.34 20.27
C LEU A 526 13.49 -1.16 19.68
N LYS A 527 13.27 0.08 20.13
CA LYS A 527 13.90 1.31 19.60
C LYS A 527 13.71 1.49 18.10
N ILE A 528 12.52 1.13 17.62
CA ILE A 528 12.13 1.33 16.22
C ILE A 528 11.57 2.74 16.06
N VAL A 529 10.81 3.19 17.06
CA VAL A 529 10.20 4.51 17.21
C VAL A 529 10.56 5.06 18.60
N GLY A 530 10.55 6.40 18.75
CA GLY A 530 10.74 7.03 20.06
C GLY A 530 9.57 6.76 21.01
N PRO A 531 9.59 7.22 22.26
CA PRO A 531 8.43 7.09 23.15
C PRO A 531 7.24 7.92 22.66
N SER A 532 6.01 7.49 22.99
CA SER A 532 4.83 8.34 22.82
C SER A 532 4.97 9.60 23.68
N LEU A 533 4.71 10.77 23.07
CA LEU A 533 4.62 12.05 23.77
C LEU A 533 3.16 12.45 24.05
N VAL A 534 2.21 11.68 23.53
CA VAL A 534 0.79 11.79 23.87
C VAL A 534 0.51 10.88 25.07
N CYS A 535 -0.38 11.31 25.96
CA CYS A 535 -0.58 10.65 27.24
C CYS A 535 -0.91 9.14 27.10
N ASP A 536 -0.12 8.33 27.79
CA ASP A 536 -0.31 6.88 27.92
C ASP A 536 -1.45 6.48 28.89
N GLY A 537 -2.19 7.42 29.45
CA GLY A 537 -3.27 7.16 30.41
C GLY A 537 -4.58 6.63 29.81
N GLU A 538 -4.60 6.34 28.51
CA GLU A 538 -5.79 5.90 27.80
C GLU A 538 -6.34 4.56 28.30
N ALA A 539 -7.67 4.41 28.24
CA ALA A 539 -8.37 3.20 28.70
C ALA A 539 -7.91 1.93 27.96
N ALA A 540 -7.40 2.05 26.72
CA ALA A 540 -6.91 0.93 25.90
C ALA A 540 -5.79 0.10 26.57
N ARG A 541 -5.09 0.66 27.57
CA ARG A 541 -4.12 -0.10 28.38
C ARG A 541 -4.75 -1.08 29.38
N LYS A 542 -6.01 -0.84 29.76
CA LYS A 542 -6.70 -1.53 30.85
C LYS A 542 -7.89 -2.37 30.39
N VAL A 543 -8.37 -2.16 29.17
CA VAL A 543 -9.54 -2.87 28.61
C VAL A 543 -9.21 -3.44 27.23
N GLY A 544 -9.88 -4.53 26.88
CA GLY A 544 -9.64 -5.25 25.62
C GLY A 544 -8.76 -6.48 25.79
N ARG A 545 -8.71 -7.30 24.74
CA ARG A 545 -8.05 -8.61 24.74
C ARG A 545 -6.55 -8.52 25.01
N PHE A 546 -5.93 -7.46 24.52
CA PHE A 546 -4.48 -7.23 24.59
C PHE A 546 -4.11 -6.21 25.67
N ALA A 547 -5.08 -5.78 26.49
CA ALA A 547 -4.77 -4.95 27.63
C ALA A 547 -3.75 -5.69 28.50
N SER A 548 -2.63 -5.02 28.77
CA SER A 548 -1.51 -5.62 29.47
C SER A 548 -1.99 -6.25 30.76
N GLN A 549 -1.89 -7.58 30.89
CA GLN A 549 -1.93 -8.29 32.18
C GLN A 549 -0.64 -8.01 32.97
N ARG A 550 -0.21 -6.75 33.04
CA ARG A 550 0.98 -6.35 33.81
C ARG A 550 0.67 -6.36 35.30
#